data_AF-A0A949J0E0-F1
#
_entry.id   AF-A0A949J0E0-F1
#
_cell.length_a   1.000
_cell.length_b   1.000
_cell.length_c   1.000
_cell.angle_alpha   90.00
_cell.angle_beta   90.00
_cell.angle_gamma   90.00
#
_symmetry.space_group_name_H-M   'P 1'
#
loop_
_entity.id
_entity.type
_entity.pdbx_description
1 polymer ?
#
loop_
_entity_poly.entity_id
_entity_poly.type
_entity_poly.pdbx_seq_one_letter_code
_entity_poly.pdbx_strand_id
1 'polypeptide(L)'
;MVEKFPKSAENNMEFRGTVSDNSEKESGVVAADKGIVNKIRNAINSKVMESRKPSPYETTVGIYGGKLDKDKDGRLVYDTRGLWSRIDQLGDRVLRSFDEHHAKNPIKMALRNPKEFLKLLPLIVDSKRYRGTPEQTMDNVKRFGLEEYYGPHEWGIEIKDQEVFKNAIGLQDIFRQDKIDSPVLNGIDRFESTGRAVDYMRELHEKAGGIAEGNAYMFLFTEKEGNKVDKPILMIPTEVYNSKKNISEVEKKATDFLDFLASVGFEEYRRSNDWESVRKVLDLALDHYGDKKIISIVASYVRRGRLTLANDIAFRDGFGFDASEKTAEVGNNAITKKPASTSRTYRLSHQVFSAHNTQRLTADPRITTELRNVVVDRCNNYVRSMSGEEISG
;
A
#
# COMPACT_ATOMS: atom_id res chain seq x y z
N MET A 1 52.95 -16.83 -19.10
CA MET A 1 53.97 -15.82 -18.73
C MET A 1 53.24 -14.70 -18.01
N VAL A 2 53.75 -14.36 -16.83
CA VAL A 2 53.19 -13.40 -15.89
C VAL A 2 54.01 -12.12 -16.00
N GLU A 3 53.39 -10.99 -16.33
CA GLU A 3 53.99 -9.64 -16.23
C GLU A 3 52.94 -8.74 -15.55
N LYS A 4 53.02 -8.57 -14.22
CA LYS A 4 53.69 -7.49 -13.48
C LYS A 4 53.18 -6.07 -13.80
N PHE A 5 52.37 -5.58 -12.87
CA PHE A 5 52.09 -4.16 -12.60
C PHE A 5 53.35 -3.30 -12.42
N PRO A 6 53.24 -1.99 -12.65
CA PRO A 6 53.92 -0.97 -11.86
C PRO A 6 52.96 -0.22 -10.92
N LYS A 7 53.47 0.09 -9.72
CA LYS A 7 52.90 0.95 -8.67
C LYS A 7 53.42 2.39 -8.79
N SER A 8 52.75 3.29 -8.05
CA SER A 8 53.09 4.67 -7.62
C SER A 8 52.65 5.78 -8.59
N ALA A 9 52.15 6.94 -8.16
CA ALA A 9 52.13 7.63 -6.86
C ALA A 9 50.81 8.43 -6.71
N GLU A 10 50.10 8.38 -5.57
CA GLU A 10 50.14 9.38 -4.49
C GLU A 10 50.05 10.85 -4.94
N ASN A 11 48.89 11.47 -4.72
CA ASN A 11 48.82 12.87 -4.34
C ASN A 11 47.61 13.12 -3.42
N ASN A 12 47.94 13.41 -2.18
CA ASN A 12 47.05 13.87 -1.12
C ASN A 12 46.57 15.29 -1.41
N MET A 13 45.26 15.54 -1.30
CA MET A 13 44.76 16.84 -0.88
C MET A 13 43.73 16.64 0.22
N GLU A 14 44.17 16.91 1.45
CA GLU A 14 43.32 17.08 2.62
C GLU A 14 42.40 18.29 2.40
N PHE A 15 41.10 18.11 2.60
CA PHE A 15 40.19 19.20 2.94
C PHE A 15 39.62 18.93 4.32
N ARG A 16 40.32 19.43 5.35
CA ARG A 16 39.79 19.62 6.70
C ARG A 16 38.97 20.91 6.70
N GLY A 17 37.64 20.76 6.71
CA GLY A 17 36.69 21.81 7.02
C GLY A 17 35.78 21.33 8.14
N THR A 18 35.93 21.95 9.30
CA THR A 18 35.20 21.75 10.56
C THR A 18 33.68 21.68 10.38
N VAL A 19 33.06 20.55 10.77
CA VAL A 19 31.62 20.49 11.05
C VAL A 19 31.45 20.94 12.50
N SER A 20 30.90 22.15 12.65
CA SER A 20 30.47 22.69 13.94
C SER A 20 29.36 21.83 14.53
N ASP A 21 29.59 21.35 15.76
CA ASP A 21 28.57 20.86 16.69
C ASP A 21 27.45 21.91 16.83
N ASN A 22 26.34 21.69 16.15
CA ASN A 22 25.05 22.25 16.54
C ASN A 22 24.15 21.10 16.95
N SER A 23 24.16 20.88 18.26
CA SER A 23 23.29 20.00 19.02
C SER A 23 21.84 20.50 18.94
N GLU A 24 21.12 20.12 17.89
CA GLU A 24 19.67 20.11 17.95
C GLU A 24 19.24 18.91 18.78
N LYS A 25 18.62 19.22 19.92
CA LYS A 25 17.99 18.30 20.86
C LYS A 25 16.97 17.42 20.13
N GLU A 26 17.42 16.27 19.64
CA GLU A 26 16.53 15.15 19.38
C GLU A 26 15.85 14.79 20.71
N SER A 27 14.52 14.98 20.73
CA SER A 27 13.65 14.57 21.83
C SER A 27 13.95 13.12 22.24
N GLY A 28 14.28 12.93 23.51
CA GLY A 28 14.74 11.70 24.18
C GLY A 28 13.77 10.51 24.16
N VAL A 29 13.35 10.05 22.98
CA VAL A 29 12.63 8.79 22.74
C VAL A 29 13.58 7.86 21.98
N VAL A 30 14.72 7.52 22.61
CA VAL A 30 15.91 7.05 21.88
C VAL A 30 16.14 5.54 22.00
N ALA A 31 16.47 4.96 20.85
CA ALA A 31 17.16 3.69 20.59
C ALA A 31 16.40 2.36 20.74
N ALA A 32 15.84 1.99 21.90
CA ALA A 32 15.39 0.61 22.14
C ALA A 32 14.19 0.18 21.29
N ASP A 33 13.22 1.08 21.08
CA ASP A 33 11.97 0.79 20.36
C ASP A 33 12.17 0.69 18.83
N LYS A 34 13.23 1.30 18.26
CA LYS A 34 13.57 1.18 16.82
C LYS A 34 14.12 -0.21 16.47
N GLY A 35 14.78 -0.89 17.41
CA GLY A 35 15.43 -2.19 17.16
C GLY A 35 14.45 -3.34 16.86
N ILE A 36 13.34 -3.41 17.58
CA ILE A 36 12.31 -4.45 17.38
C ILE A 36 11.53 -4.19 16.08
N VAL A 37 11.13 -2.95 15.83
CA VAL A 37 10.42 -2.57 14.59
C VAL A 37 11.31 -2.78 13.36
N ASN A 38 12.60 -2.46 13.44
CA ASN A 38 13.52 -2.71 12.34
C ASN A 38 13.81 -4.21 12.13
N LYS A 39 13.86 -5.02 13.19
CA LYS A 39 13.97 -6.49 13.05
C LYS A 39 12.73 -7.09 12.39
N ILE A 40 11.53 -6.65 12.78
CA ILE A 40 10.28 -7.05 12.13
C ILE A 40 10.27 -6.59 10.68
N ARG A 41 10.56 -5.32 10.41
CA ARG A 41 10.66 -4.77 9.03
C ARG A 41 11.64 -5.56 8.17
N ASN A 42 12.83 -5.87 8.67
CA ASN A 42 13.83 -6.63 7.92
C ASN A 42 13.39 -8.09 7.68
N ALA A 43 12.74 -8.72 8.66
CA ALA A 43 12.17 -10.04 8.51
C ALA A 43 11.04 -10.09 7.48
N ILE A 44 10.14 -9.08 7.44
CA ILE A 44 9.09 -9.03 6.43
C ILE A 44 9.68 -8.64 5.06
N ASN A 45 10.60 -7.68 4.97
CA ASN A 45 11.23 -7.25 3.71
C ASN A 45 12.04 -8.36 3.03
N SER A 46 12.79 -9.16 3.79
CA SER A 46 13.52 -10.32 3.25
C SER A 46 12.61 -11.43 2.69
N LYS A 47 11.31 -11.41 3.02
CA LYS A 47 10.35 -12.45 2.62
C LYS A 47 9.40 -12.03 1.50
N VAL A 48 9.11 -10.74 1.34
CA VAL A 48 8.44 -10.22 0.13
C VAL A 48 9.28 -10.42 -1.14
N MET A 49 10.58 -10.62 -0.98
CA MET A 49 11.47 -10.96 -2.10
C MET A 49 11.32 -12.42 -2.59
N GLU A 50 10.67 -13.31 -1.84
CA GLU A 50 10.54 -14.75 -2.18
C GLU A 50 9.34 -15.05 -3.11
N SER A 51 8.54 -14.04 -3.48
CA SER A 51 7.30 -14.20 -4.24
C SER A 51 7.23 -13.38 -5.52
N ARG A 52 8.38 -12.88 -5.99
CA ARG A 52 8.46 -12.16 -7.26
C ARG A 52 7.87 -13.02 -8.37
N LYS A 53 7.00 -12.40 -9.16
CA LYS A 53 6.43 -12.99 -10.35
C LYS A 53 7.57 -13.46 -11.27
N PRO A 54 7.53 -14.65 -11.88
CA PRO A 54 8.50 -15.01 -12.90
C PRO A 54 8.27 -14.11 -14.13
N SER A 55 9.36 -13.62 -14.71
CA SER A 55 9.30 -12.65 -15.81
C SER A 55 10.56 -12.75 -16.68
N PRO A 56 10.52 -12.41 -17.98
CA PRO A 56 11.71 -12.28 -18.82
C PRO A 56 12.64 -11.13 -18.38
N TYR A 57 12.23 -10.32 -17.41
CA TYR A 57 13.02 -9.25 -16.81
C TYR A 57 12.97 -9.33 -15.28
N GLU A 58 13.85 -8.60 -14.58
CA GLU A 58 13.84 -8.54 -13.11
C GLU A 58 12.64 -7.73 -12.60
N THR A 59 11.46 -8.37 -12.57
CA THR A 59 10.23 -7.74 -12.11
C THR A 59 10.31 -7.39 -10.63
N THR A 60 9.62 -6.32 -10.29
CA THR A 60 9.44 -5.88 -8.92
C THR A 60 8.06 -6.23 -8.37
N VAL A 61 7.18 -6.79 -9.21
CA VAL A 61 5.87 -7.31 -8.82
C VAL A 61 6.05 -8.64 -8.11
N GLY A 62 5.44 -8.77 -6.94
CA GLY A 62 5.40 -10.01 -6.17
C GLY A 62 4.08 -10.18 -5.44
N ILE A 63 3.74 -11.41 -5.11
CA ILE A 63 2.51 -11.73 -4.38
C ILE A 63 2.80 -11.63 -2.89
N TYR A 64 2.16 -10.71 -2.19
CA TYR A 64 2.40 -10.53 -0.75
C TYR A 64 1.89 -11.74 0.05
N GLY A 65 2.78 -12.39 0.82
CA GLY A 65 2.40 -13.36 1.86
C GLY A 65 2.25 -14.83 1.47
N GLY A 66 2.85 -15.23 0.36
CA GLY A 66 3.10 -16.62 0.01
C GLY A 66 4.37 -16.73 -0.84
N LYS A 67 4.65 -17.89 -1.43
CA LYS A 67 5.76 -18.07 -2.38
C LYS A 67 5.25 -18.72 -3.66
N LEU A 68 5.93 -18.46 -4.77
CA LEU A 68 5.71 -19.23 -5.99
C LEU A 68 6.63 -20.44 -5.99
N ASP A 69 6.07 -21.62 -6.25
CA ASP A 69 6.80 -22.87 -6.26
C ASP A 69 6.25 -23.79 -7.36
N LYS A 70 7.02 -24.81 -7.75
CA LYS A 70 6.58 -25.80 -8.73
C LYS A 70 6.20 -27.09 -8.03
N ASP A 71 5.09 -27.68 -8.46
CA ASP A 71 4.72 -29.02 -8.02
C ASP A 71 5.56 -30.10 -8.74
N LYS A 72 5.25 -31.38 -8.45
CA LYS A 72 5.96 -32.52 -9.04
C LYS A 72 5.77 -32.63 -10.56
N ASP A 73 4.68 -32.07 -11.08
CA ASP A 73 4.32 -32.10 -12.50
C ASP A 73 4.80 -30.82 -13.23
N GLY A 74 5.53 -29.94 -12.53
CA GLY A 74 6.06 -28.69 -13.07
C GLY A 74 5.02 -27.56 -13.16
N ARG A 75 3.83 -27.72 -12.56
CA ARG A 75 2.82 -26.67 -12.47
C ARG A 75 3.27 -25.59 -11.50
N LEU A 76 3.07 -24.33 -11.89
CA LEU A 76 3.39 -23.19 -11.04
C LEU A 76 2.24 -22.95 -10.06
N VAL A 77 2.56 -22.91 -8.76
CA VAL A 77 1.59 -22.82 -7.67
C VAL A 77 1.99 -21.70 -6.72
N TYR A 78 1.02 -20.89 -6.33
CA TYR A 78 1.14 -19.98 -5.19
C TYR A 78 0.94 -20.77 -3.89
N ASP A 79 2.05 -21.07 -3.21
CA ASP A 79 2.10 -21.86 -1.97
C ASP A 79 1.63 -21.05 -0.76
N THR A 80 0.58 -21.54 -0.10
CA THR A 80 0.06 -20.97 1.14
C THR A 80 0.33 -21.83 2.39
N ARG A 81 1.06 -22.96 2.27
CA ARG A 81 1.34 -23.87 3.41
C ARG A 81 2.39 -23.36 4.38
N GLY A 82 3.26 -22.47 3.92
CA GLY A 82 4.38 -21.98 4.71
C GLY A 82 3.91 -21.40 6.06
N LEU A 83 4.63 -21.72 7.13
CA LEU A 83 4.36 -21.19 8.48
C LEU A 83 4.24 -19.65 8.46
N TRP A 84 5.07 -19.00 7.65
CA TRP A 84 5.03 -17.55 7.45
C TRP A 84 3.78 -17.06 6.73
N SER A 85 3.25 -17.81 5.75
CA SER A 85 1.99 -17.44 5.08
C SER A 85 0.83 -17.42 6.07
N ARG A 86 0.80 -18.39 7.00
CA ARG A 86 -0.21 -18.43 8.09
C ARG A 86 -0.02 -17.33 9.12
N ILE A 87 1.22 -17.06 9.53
CA ILE A 87 1.55 -15.96 10.45
C ILE A 87 1.20 -14.61 9.81
N ASP A 88 1.48 -14.42 8.54
CA ASP A 88 1.17 -13.19 7.81
C ASP A 88 -0.33 -13.04 7.59
N GLN A 89 -1.08 -14.12 7.32
CA GLN A 89 -2.54 -14.07 7.27
C GLN A 89 -3.18 -13.61 8.60
N LEU A 90 -2.69 -14.13 9.73
CA LEU A 90 -3.13 -13.70 11.06
C LEU A 90 -2.65 -12.28 11.39
N GLY A 91 -1.41 -11.96 11.04
CA GLY A 91 -0.80 -10.65 11.22
C GLY A 91 -1.54 -9.57 10.45
N ASP A 92 -1.78 -9.78 9.16
CA ASP A 92 -2.56 -8.93 8.26
C ASP A 92 -3.96 -8.67 8.81
N ARG A 93 -4.68 -9.72 9.24
CA ARG A 93 -5.97 -9.58 9.94
C ARG A 93 -5.89 -8.65 11.15
N VAL A 94 -4.91 -8.87 12.03
CA VAL A 94 -4.74 -8.06 13.24
C VAL A 94 -4.39 -6.61 12.88
N LEU A 95 -3.49 -6.39 11.93
CA LEU A 95 -3.05 -5.07 11.49
C LEU A 95 -4.19 -4.28 10.83
N ARG A 96 -4.90 -4.88 9.88
CA ARG A 96 -6.03 -4.25 9.18
C ARG A 96 -7.21 -3.97 10.10
N SER A 97 -7.47 -4.83 11.08
CA SER A 97 -8.52 -4.57 12.09
C SER A 97 -8.28 -3.25 12.84
N PHE A 98 -7.03 -2.91 13.12
CA PHE A 98 -6.70 -1.68 13.82
C PHE A 98 -6.62 -0.45 12.91
N ASP A 99 -6.14 -0.60 11.67
CA ASP A 99 -6.16 0.45 10.64
C ASP A 99 -7.61 0.85 10.30
N GLU A 100 -8.50 -0.14 10.21
CA GLU A 100 -9.88 0.07 9.79
C GLU A 100 -10.82 0.45 10.94
N HIS A 101 -10.49 0.16 12.20
CA HIS A 101 -11.38 0.43 13.35
C HIS A 101 -10.86 1.47 14.35
N HIS A 102 -9.69 2.10 14.16
CA HIS A 102 -9.19 3.14 15.06
C HIS A 102 -9.29 2.73 16.55
N ALA A 103 -8.97 1.46 16.87
CA ALA A 103 -9.08 1.00 18.25
C ALA A 103 -8.07 1.79 19.11
N LYS A 104 -8.57 2.56 20.07
CA LYS A 104 -7.77 3.61 20.72
C LYS A 104 -6.56 3.08 21.52
N ASN A 105 -6.50 1.82 21.98
CA ASN A 105 -5.37 1.30 22.80
C ASN A 105 -5.24 -0.25 22.89
N PRO A 106 -4.93 -0.99 21.81
CA PRO A 106 -4.88 -2.46 21.85
C PRO A 106 -3.71 -3.05 22.66
N ILE A 107 -2.52 -2.46 22.54
CA ILE A 107 -1.32 -2.96 23.23
C ILE A 107 -1.43 -2.76 24.75
N LYS A 108 -2.14 -1.72 25.22
CA LYS A 108 -2.39 -1.50 26.64
C LYS A 108 -3.26 -2.60 27.26
N MET A 109 -4.17 -3.16 26.45
CA MET A 109 -5.03 -4.27 26.86
C MET A 109 -4.25 -5.60 26.86
N ALA A 110 -3.39 -5.80 25.85
CA ALA A 110 -2.45 -6.93 25.80
C ALA A 110 -1.48 -6.96 27.00
N LEU A 111 -0.94 -5.80 27.38
CA LEU A 111 0.03 -5.68 28.47
C LEU A 111 -0.61 -5.77 29.86
N ARG A 112 -1.83 -5.26 30.06
CA ARG A 112 -2.50 -5.26 31.37
C ARG A 112 -3.27 -6.54 31.65
N ASN A 113 -3.92 -7.11 30.63
CA ASN A 113 -4.77 -8.28 30.78
C ASN A 113 -4.56 -9.25 29.60
N PRO A 114 -3.39 -9.92 29.50
CA PRO A 114 -3.02 -10.75 28.35
C PRO A 114 -4.02 -11.87 28.06
N LYS A 115 -4.60 -12.49 29.10
CA LYS A 115 -5.63 -13.52 28.93
C LYS A 115 -6.95 -12.97 28.37
N GLU A 116 -7.39 -11.79 28.81
CA GLU A 116 -8.60 -11.15 28.28
C GLU A 116 -8.36 -10.56 26.88
N PHE A 117 -7.16 -10.06 26.60
CA PHE A 117 -6.74 -9.68 25.26
C PHE A 117 -6.74 -10.86 24.29
N LEU A 118 -6.27 -12.04 24.71
CA LEU A 118 -6.34 -13.27 23.92
C LEU A 118 -7.79 -13.74 23.70
N LYS A 119 -8.70 -13.52 24.65
CA LYS A 119 -10.14 -13.79 24.50
C LYS A 119 -10.85 -12.76 23.61
N LEU A 120 -10.37 -11.52 23.60
CA LEU A 120 -10.84 -10.44 22.73
C LEU A 120 -10.21 -10.50 21.34
N LEU A 121 -9.08 -11.20 21.16
CA LEU A 121 -8.39 -11.33 19.88
C LEU A 121 -9.34 -11.82 18.78
N PRO A 122 -10.17 -12.87 18.97
CA PRO A 122 -11.16 -13.28 17.97
C PRO A 122 -12.25 -12.24 17.65
N LEU A 123 -12.50 -11.29 18.57
CA LEU A 123 -13.43 -10.17 18.40
C LEU A 123 -12.73 -8.88 17.90
N ILE A 124 -11.40 -8.83 17.99
CA ILE A 124 -10.50 -7.79 17.48
C ILE A 124 -9.98 -8.17 16.09
N VAL A 125 -9.98 -9.45 15.73
CA VAL A 125 -9.70 -10.04 14.41
C VAL A 125 -10.95 -9.86 13.54
N ASP A 126 -11.30 -8.61 13.36
CA ASP A 126 -12.60 -8.15 12.87
C ASP A 126 -12.43 -7.17 11.69
N SER A 127 -11.29 -7.26 11.03
CA SER A 127 -10.91 -6.49 9.85
C SER A 127 -12.00 -6.58 8.78
N LYS A 128 -12.27 -5.45 8.13
CA LYS A 128 -13.14 -5.34 6.96
C LYS A 128 -12.58 -6.10 5.77
N ARG A 129 -11.26 -6.21 5.66
CA ARG A 129 -10.57 -7.03 4.65
C ARG A 129 -9.33 -7.71 5.22
N TYR A 130 -8.97 -8.84 4.64
CA TYR A 130 -7.83 -9.64 5.07
C TYR A 130 -7.40 -10.59 3.96
N ARG A 131 -6.19 -11.17 4.07
CA ARG A 131 -5.82 -12.29 3.19
C ARG A 131 -6.68 -13.54 3.41
N GLY A 132 -7.40 -13.95 2.37
CA GLY A 132 -8.28 -15.12 2.37
C GLY A 132 -7.55 -16.45 2.46
N THR A 133 -8.29 -17.52 2.73
CA THR A 133 -7.82 -18.89 2.51
C THR A 133 -7.77 -19.20 1.01
N PRO A 134 -7.15 -20.32 0.57
CA PRO A 134 -7.20 -20.74 -0.83
C PRO A 134 -8.63 -20.82 -1.38
N GLU A 135 -9.58 -21.32 -0.58
CA GLU A 135 -10.98 -21.42 -0.97
C GLU A 135 -11.60 -20.03 -1.19
N GLN A 136 -11.38 -19.10 -0.26
CA GLN A 136 -11.87 -17.73 -0.40
C GLN A 136 -11.20 -16.99 -1.57
N THR A 137 -9.94 -17.30 -1.85
CA THR A 137 -9.21 -16.78 -3.02
C THR A 137 -9.83 -17.34 -4.31
N MET A 138 -10.19 -18.63 -4.35
CA MET A 138 -10.87 -19.23 -5.49
C MET A 138 -12.28 -18.66 -5.71
N ASP A 139 -13.00 -18.33 -4.64
CA ASP A 139 -14.28 -17.62 -4.75
C ASP A 139 -14.09 -16.25 -5.43
N ASN A 140 -13.02 -15.52 -5.09
CA ASN A 140 -12.64 -14.29 -5.77
C ASN A 140 -12.25 -14.52 -7.23
N VAL A 141 -11.42 -15.52 -7.52
CA VAL A 141 -11.02 -15.89 -8.89
C VAL A 141 -12.25 -16.12 -9.76
N LYS A 142 -13.23 -16.89 -9.26
CA LYS A 142 -14.50 -17.12 -9.95
C LYS A 142 -15.32 -15.84 -10.08
N ARG A 143 -15.45 -15.07 -9.00
CA ARG A 143 -16.20 -13.81 -8.97
C ARG A 143 -15.69 -12.79 -9.99
N PHE A 144 -14.38 -12.76 -10.24
CA PHE A 144 -13.74 -11.85 -11.19
C PHE A 144 -13.54 -12.45 -12.59
N GLY A 145 -13.99 -13.67 -12.85
CA GLY A 145 -13.85 -14.31 -14.16
C GLY A 145 -12.40 -14.68 -14.52
N LEU A 146 -11.56 -15.01 -13.53
CA LEU A 146 -10.13 -15.31 -13.71
C LEU A 146 -9.85 -16.82 -13.76
N GLU A 147 -10.87 -17.66 -13.92
CA GLU A 147 -10.77 -19.13 -13.86
C GLU A 147 -9.92 -19.73 -15.00
N GLU A 148 -9.73 -18.98 -16.09
CA GLU A 148 -8.80 -19.33 -17.17
C GLU A 148 -7.34 -19.26 -16.70
N TYR A 149 -7.01 -18.26 -15.88
CA TYR A 149 -5.65 -18.00 -15.42
C TYR A 149 -5.30 -18.74 -14.13
N TYR A 150 -6.29 -18.94 -13.25
CA TYR A 150 -6.07 -19.49 -11.91
C TYR A 150 -6.98 -20.67 -11.58
N GLY A 151 -6.46 -21.61 -10.79
CA GLY A 151 -7.14 -22.85 -10.43
C GLY A 151 -6.93 -23.29 -8.98
N PRO A 152 -7.78 -24.19 -8.47
CA PRO A 152 -7.55 -24.79 -7.17
C PRO A 152 -6.33 -25.71 -7.23
N HIS A 153 -5.51 -25.67 -6.18
CA HIS A 153 -4.43 -26.63 -5.96
C HIS A 153 -4.49 -27.16 -4.52
N GLU A 154 -4.05 -28.40 -4.28
CA GLU A 154 -4.10 -29.04 -2.94
C GLU A 154 -3.45 -28.20 -1.83
N TRP A 155 -2.50 -27.34 -2.20
CA TRP A 155 -1.71 -26.54 -1.28
C TRP A 155 -1.69 -25.04 -1.58
N GLY A 156 -2.61 -24.56 -2.42
CA GLY A 156 -2.67 -23.15 -2.78
C GLY A 156 -3.46 -22.90 -4.05
N ILE A 157 -2.97 -21.98 -4.88
CA ILE A 157 -3.62 -21.58 -6.13
C ILE A 157 -2.70 -21.92 -7.30
N GLU A 158 -3.18 -22.73 -8.23
CA GLU A 158 -2.49 -23.05 -9.48
C GLU A 158 -2.54 -21.84 -10.42
N ILE A 159 -1.42 -21.56 -11.08
CA ILE A 159 -1.33 -20.65 -12.22
C ILE A 159 -1.43 -21.51 -13.47
N LYS A 160 -2.62 -21.57 -14.07
CA LYS A 160 -2.94 -22.46 -15.20
C LYS A 160 -2.21 -22.01 -16.46
N ASP A 161 -2.36 -20.74 -16.82
CA ASP A 161 -1.65 -20.16 -17.95
C ASP A 161 -0.33 -19.53 -17.50
N GLN A 162 0.68 -20.39 -17.36
CA GLN A 162 2.00 -19.98 -16.87
C GLN A 162 2.72 -19.04 -17.84
N GLU A 163 2.53 -19.20 -19.15
CA GLU A 163 3.25 -18.39 -20.13
C GLU A 163 2.66 -16.99 -20.22
N VAL A 164 1.33 -16.86 -20.18
CA VAL A 164 0.70 -15.54 -20.05
C VAL A 164 1.10 -14.91 -18.73
N PHE A 165 1.07 -15.66 -17.61
CA PHE A 165 1.50 -15.11 -16.33
C PHE A 165 2.98 -14.69 -16.34
N LYS A 166 3.90 -15.43 -16.98
CA LYS A 166 5.31 -15.04 -17.09
C LYS A 166 5.50 -13.77 -17.90
N ASN A 167 4.81 -13.65 -19.03
CA ASN A 167 5.02 -12.57 -19.98
C ASN A 167 4.19 -11.32 -19.70
N ALA A 168 3.17 -11.41 -18.85
CA ALA A 168 2.35 -10.25 -18.49
C ALA A 168 3.19 -9.16 -17.83
N ILE A 169 2.90 -7.91 -18.18
CA ILE A 169 3.63 -6.72 -17.72
C ILE A 169 2.88 -6.11 -16.54
N GLY A 170 3.55 -5.94 -15.40
CA GLY A 170 2.92 -5.32 -14.23
C GLY A 170 2.89 -3.79 -14.31
N LEU A 171 1.78 -3.16 -13.89
CA LEU A 171 1.70 -1.70 -13.83
C LEU A 171 2.81 -1.09 -12.96
N GLN A 172 3.13 -1.72 -11.82
CA GLN A 172 4.26 -1.29 -10.98
C GLN A 172 5.61 -1.33 -11.72
N ASP A 173 5.85 -2.34 -12.57
CA ASP A 173 7.08 -2.42 -13.36
C ASP A 173 7.13 -1.35 -14.45
N ILE A 174 5.97 -0.98 -15.03
CA ILE A 174 5.86 0.14 -15.97
C ILE A 174 6.29 1.44 -15.29
N PHE A 175 5.86 1.69 -14.04
CA PHE A 175 6.36 2.84 -13.28
C PHE A 175 7.86 2.75 -13.00
N ARG A 176 8.42 1.55 -12.90
CA ARG A 176 9.81 1.26 -12.52
C ARG A 176 10.76 0.96 -13.69
N GLN A 177 10.38 1.37 -14.90
CA GLN A 177 11.29 1.36 -16.07
C GLN A 177 12.64 2.04 -15.80
N ASP A 178 12.71 3.02 -14.89
CA ASP A 178 13.96 3.67 -14.48
C ASP A 178 14.90 2.76 -13.67
N LYS A 179 14.38 1.64 -13.13
CA LYS A 179 15.11 0.67 -12.31
C LYS A 179 15.25 -0.70 -12.96
N ILE A 180 14.43 -0.98 -13.97
CA ILE A 180 14.40 -2.27 -14.65
C ILE A 180 14.94 -2.06 -16.07
N ASP A 181 16.17 -2.49 -16.31
CA ASP A 181 16.76 -2.46 -17.65
C ASP A 181 16.15 -3.59 -18.50
N SER A 182 15.07 -3.27 -19.23
CA SER A 182 14.37 -4.23 -20.09
C SER A 182 13.80 -3.60 -21.35
N PRO A 183 14.16 -4.10 -22.55
CA PRO A 183 13.54 -3.68 -23.81
C PRO A 183 12.02 -3.89 -23.85
N VAL A 184 11.49 -4.85 -23.07
CA VAL A 184 10.05 -5.13 -23.00
C VAL A 184 9.29 -3.97 -22.37
N LEU A 185 9.88 -3.31 -21.36
CA LEU A 185 9.26 -2.21 -20.62
C LEU A 185 9.55 -0.84 -21.23
N ASN A 186 10.66 -0.71 -21.95
CA ASN A 186 11.13 0.57 -22.46
C ASN A 186 10.08 1.28 -23.33
N GLY A 187 9.81 2.53 -22.97
CA GLY A 187 8.91 3.41 -23.70
C GLY A 187 7.42 3.19 -23.45
N ILE A 188 7.00 2.22 -22.61
CA ILE A 188 5.58 2.07 -22.27
C ILE A 188 5.09 3.32 -21.52
N ASP A 189 3.97 3.89 -21.96
CA ASP A 189 3.37 5.06 -21.34
C ASP A 189 2.64 4.68 -20.04
N ARG A 190 3.24 5.07 -18.90
CA ARG A 190 2.69 4.82 -17.57
C ARG A 190 1.37 5.55 -17.31
N PHE A 191 1.13 6.69 -17.93
CA PHE A 191 -0.14 7.41 -17.79
C PHE A 191 -1.23 6.61 -18.50
N GLU A 192 -1.06 6.30 -19.79
CA GLU A 192 -2.05 5.48 -20.51
C GLU A 192 -2.30 4.14 -19.80
N SER A 193 -1.24 3.47 -19.33
CA SER A 193 -1.35 2.24 -18.54
C SER A 193 -2.15 2.41 -17.24
N THR A 194 -2.02 3.56 -16.56
CA THR A 194 -2.82 3.88 -15.37
C THR A 194 -4.29 3.98 -15.71
N GLY A 195 -4.64 4.68 -16.79
CA GLY A 195 -6.03 4.78 -17.25
C GLY A 195 -6.64 3.41 -17.54
N ARG A 196 -5.91 2.53 -18.25
CA ARG A 196 -6.34 1.16 -18.54
C ARG A 196 -6.58 0.31 -17.29
N ALA A 197 -5.69 0.40 -16.30
CA ALA A 197 -5.88 -0.30 -15.03
C ALA A 197 -7.12 0.18 -14.27
N VAL A 198 -7.40 1.49 -14.31
CA VAL A 198 -8.57 2.08 -13.66
C VAL A 198 -9.87 1.69 -14.37
N ASP A 199 -9.89 1.72 -15.70
CA ASP A 199 -11.06 1.28 -16.49
C ASP A 199 -11.43 -0.17 -16.11
N TYR A 200 -10.42 -1.03 -16.00
CA TYR A 200 -10.62 -2.42 -15.59
C TYR A 200 -11.05 -2.56 -14.11
N MET A 201 -10.46 -1.78 -13.20
CA MET A 201 -10.93 -1.74 -11.81
C MET A 201 -12.41 -1.34 -11.74
N ARG A 202 -12.82 -0.32 -12.51
CA ARG A 202 -14.22 0.13 -12.57
C ARG A 202 -15.12 -0.98 -13.11
N GLU A 203 -14.73 -1.63 -14.19
CA GLU A 203 -15.46 -2.77 -14.76
C GLU A 203 -15.67 -3.88 -13.72
N LEU A 204 -14.62 -4.26 -12.98
CA LEU A 204 -14.73 -5.24 -11.89
C LEU A 204 -15.65 -4.76 -10.78
N HIS A 205 -15.53 -3.49 -10.37
CA HIS A 205 -16.41 -2.91 -9.36
C HIS A 205 -17.88 -2.91 -9.79
N GLU A 206 -18.18 -2.72 -11.06
CA GLU A 206 -19.54 -2.76 -11.61
C GLU A 206 -20.08 -4.19 -11.70
N LYS A 207 -19.28 -5.15 -12.16
CA LYS A 207 -19.70 -6.54 -12.38
C LYS A 207 -19.71 -7.38 -11.09
N ALA A 208 -18.72 -7.18 -10.23
CA ALA A 208 -18.37 -8.09 -9.14
C ALA A 208 -18.28 -7.43 -7.77
N GLY A 209 -18.31 -6.10 -7.69
CA GLY A 209 -18.12 -5.34 -6.45
C GLY A 209 -16.64 -5.16 -6.09
N GLY A 210 -16.35 -4.75 -4.85
CA GLY A 210 -14.97 -4.44 -4.44
C GLY A 210 -13.99 -5.61 -4.54
N ILE A 211 -12.74 -5.29 -4.93
CA ILE A 211 -11.62 -6.22 -5.15
C ILE A 211 -10.75 -6.47 -3.91
N ALA A 212 -10.95 -5.70 -2.84
CA ALA A 212 -10.28 -5.78 -1.54
C ALA A 212 -8.80 -5.35 -1.51
N GLU A 213 -8.14 -5.25 -2.66
CA GLU A 213 -6.81 -4.64 -2.79
C GLU A 213 -6.60 -4.02 -4.17
N GLY A 214 -6.42 -2.70 -4.21
CA GLY A 214 -6.29 -1.93 -5.46
C GLY A 214 -4.88 -1.43 -5.77
N ASN A 215 -3.83 -2.08 -5.27
CA ASN A 215 -2.45 -1.59 -5.43
C ASN A 215 -1.96 -1.71 -6.89
N ALA A 216 -0.98 -0.90 -7.30
CA ALA A 216 -0.44 -0.94 -8.66
C ALA A 216 0.14 -2.32 -9.05
N TYR A 217 0.67 -3.08 -8.09
CA TYR A 217 1.19 -4.43 -8.38
C TYR A 217 0.09 -5.44 -8.73
N MET A 218 -1.18 -5.16 -8.42
CA MET A 218 -2.30 -6.06 -8.69
C MET A 218 -2.67 -6.11 -10.17
N PHE A 219 -2.25 -5.13 -10.96
CA PHE A 219 -2.64 -5.02 -12.37
C PHE A 219 -1.53 -5.52 -13.27
N LEU A 220 -1.85 -6.55 -14.06
CA LEU A 220 -0.98 -7.14 -15.07
C LEU A 220 -1.62 -6.95 -16.45
N PHE A 221 -0.82 -6.69 -17.47
CA PHE A 221 -1.27 -6.56 -18.85
C PHE A 221 -0.72 -7.70 -19.68
N THR A 222 -1.59 -8.41 -20.40
CA THR A 222 -1.19 -9.57 -21.20
C THR A 222 -0.83 -9.20 -22.63
N GLU A 223 -1.16 -7.98 -23.06
CA GLU A 223 -0.81 -7.46 -24.40
C GLU A 223 0.00 -6.18 -24.34
N LYS A 224 0.90 -6.03 -25.32
CA LYS A 224 1.69 -4.83 -25.56
C LYS A 224 1.78 -4.55 -27.06
N GLU A 225 1.44 -3.33 -27.45
CA GLU A 225 1.63 -2.82 -28.81
C GLU A 225 2.35 -1.47 -28.77
N GLY A 226 3.56 -1.40 -29.32
CA GLY A 226 4.37 -0.17 -29.27
C GLY A 226 4.64 0.28 -27.82
N ASN A 227 4.14 1.47 -27.47
CA ASN A 227 4.22 2.08 -26.14
C ASN A 227 2.98 1.83 -25.26
N LYS A 228 2.04 0.98 -25.70
CA LYS A 228 0.75 0.74 -25.03
C LYS A 228 0.67 -0.67 -24.51
N VAL A 229 -0.09 -0.83 -23.44
CA VAL A 229 -0.45 -2.12 -22.85
C VAL A 229 -1.97 -2.25 -22.78
N ASP A 230 -2.46 -3.48 -22.92
CA ASP A 230 -3.89 -3.77 -22.92
C ASP A 230 -4.17 -5.17 -22.32
N LYS A 231 -5.44 -5.56 -22.29
CA LYS A 231 -5.96 -6.79 -21.66
C LYS A 231 -5.50 -6.92 -20.21
N PRO A 232 -5.91 -5.98 -19.35
CA PRO A 232 -5.58 -6.04 -17.93
C PRO A 232 -6.24 -7.27 -17.28
N ILE A 233 -5.49 -7.92 -16.41
CA ILE A 233 -5.95 -8.97 -15.50
C ILE A 233 -5.47 -8.63 -14.08
N LEU A 234 -6.13 -9.21 -13.07
CA LEU A 234 -5.61 -9.12 -11.71
C LEU A 234 -4.52 -10.18 -11.49
N MET A 235 -3.45 -9.82 -10.80
CA MET A 235 -2.63 -10.79 -10.09
C MET A 235 -3.48 -11.52 -9.03
N ILE A 236 -3.06 -12.71 -8.61
CA ILE A 236 -3.82 -13.60 -7.72
C ILE A 236 -4.51 -12.81 -6.59
N PRO A 237 -5.85 -12.69 -6.59
CA PRO A 237 -6.59 -11.78 -5.70
C PRO A 237 -6.78 -12.39 -4.32
N THR A 238 -5.70 -12.45 -3.54
CA THR A 238 -5.64 -13.16 -2.25
C THR A 238 -6.41 -12.46 -1.14
N GLU A 239 -6.68 -11.17 -1.27
CA GLU A 239 -7.36 -10.33 -0.30
C GLU A 239 -8.88 -10.41 -0.49
N VAL A 240 -9.62 -10.54 0.62
CA VAL A 240 -11.08 -10.67 0.61
C VAL A 240 -11.72 -9.67 1.56
N TYR A 241 -12.89 -9.16 1.19
CA TYR A 241 -13.76 -8.46 2.12
C TYR A 241 -14.42 -9.45 3.08
N ASN A 242 -14.48 -9.10 4.35
CA ASN A 242 -15.07 -9.92 5.39
C ASN A 242 -16.60 -10.00 5.20
N SER A 243 -17.10 -11.15 4.75
CA SER A 243 -18.52 -11.39 4.50
C SER A 243 -19.39 -11.30 5.77
N LYS A 244 -18.80 -11.44 6.95
CA LYS A 244 -19.49 -11.27 8.23
C LYS A 244 -19.68 -9.80 8.62
N LYS A 245 -19.09 -8.88 7.85
CA LYS A 245 -19.22 -7.44 8.06
C LYS A 245 -20.21 -6.82 7.10
N ASN A 246 -21.05 -5.95 7.64
CA ASN A 246 -21.89 -5.08 6.84
C ASN A 246 -21.06 -3.92 6.28
N ILE A 247 -20.36 -4.17 5.17
CA ILE A 247 -19.58 -3.17 4.43
C ILE A 247 -20.34 -2.89 3.14
N SER A 248 -20.78 -1.65 2.97
CA SER A 248 -21.45 -1.25 1.73
C SER A 248 -20.50 -1.37 0.53
N GLU A 249 -21.03 -1.72 -0.65
CA GLU A 249 -20.22 -1.78 -1.88
C GLU A 249 -19.52 -0.46 -2.19
N VAL A 250 -20.16 0.67 -1.84
CA VAL A 250 -19.58 2.00 -1.99
C VAL A 250 -18.31 2.14 -1.15
N GLU A 251 -18.32 1.67 0.10
CA GLU A 251 -17.12 1.68 0.96
C GLU A 251 -16.02 0.76 0.43
N LYS A 252 -16.38 -0.43 -0.07
CA LYS A 252 -15.42 -1.37 -0.66
C LYS A 252 -14.69 -0.73 -1.85
N LYS A 253 -15.47 -0.25 -2.82
CA LYS A 253 -14.97 0.44 -4.02
C LYS A 253 -14.09 1.66 -3.69
N ALA A 254 -14.49 2.48 -2.72
CA ALA A 254 -13.68 3.62 -2.28
C ALA A 254 -12.38 3.21 -1.57
N THR A 255 -12.39 2.09 -0.85
CA THR A 255 -11.18 1.56 -0.21
C THR A 255 -10.19 1.05 -1.26
N ASP A 256 -10.68 0.30 -2.25
CA ASP A 256 -9.87 -0.21 -3.35
C ASP A 256 -9.28 0.92 -4.19
N PHE A 257 -10.08 1.95 -4.47
CA PHE A 257 -9.60 3.10 -5.24
C PHE A 257 -8.64 4.00 -4.46
N LEU A 258 -8.81 4.14 -3.14
CA LEU A 258 -7.83 4.82 -2.28
C LEU A 258 -6.47 4.11 -2.29
N ASP A 259 -6.46 2.78 -2.19
CA ASP A 259 -5.24 1.97 -2.31
C ASP A 259 -4.54 2.25 -3.65
N PHE A 260 -5.30 2.29 -4.75
CA PHE A 260 -4.78 2.57 -6.08
C PHE A 260 -4.14 3.94 -6.17
N LEU A 261 -4.87 5.00 -5.80
CA LEU A 261 -4.38 6.39 -5.86
C LEU A 261 -3.12 6.58 -5.01
N ALA A 262 -3.08 6.00 -3.81
CA ALA A 262 -1.89 6.04 -2.98
C ALA A 262 -0.72 5.32 -3.66
N SER A 263 -0.95 4.10 -4.17
CA SER A 263 0.09 3.28 -4.79
C SER A 263 0.69 3.94 -6.04
N VAL A 264 -0.13 4.44 -6.98
CA VAL A 264 0.37 5.11 -8.19
C VAL A 264 0.99 6.46 -7.89
N GLY A 265 0.49 7.19 -6.88
CA GLY A 265 1.07 8.46 -6.45
C GLY A 265 2.47 8.29 -5.86
N PHE A 266 2.68 7.26 -5.03
CA PHE A 266 4.02 6.92 -4.53
C PHE A 266 4.97 6.50 -5.65
N GLU A 267 4.53 5.64 -6.57
CA GLU A 267 5.36 5.20 -7.69
C GLU A 267 5.71 6.33 -8.65
N GLU A 268 4.77 7.25 -8.91
CA GLU A 268 4.99 8.39 -9.79
C GLU A 268 5.98 9.38 -9.19
N TYR A 269 5.82 9.73 -7.91
CA TYR A 269 6.78 10.61 -7.24
C TYR A 269 8.17 9.96 -7.18
N ARG A 270 8.24 8.65 -6.91
CA ARG A 270 9.50 7.91 -6.90
C ARG A 270 10.21 7.93 -8.26
N ARG A 271 9.46 7.92 -9.37
CA ARG A 271 10.00 7.95 -10.72
C ARG A 271 10.40 9.37 -11.16
N SER A 272 9.52 10.34 -10.93
CA SER A 272 9.65 11.69 -11.49
C SER A 272 10.28 12.70 -10.53
N ASN A 273 10.13 12.48 -9.23
CA ASN A 273 10.37 13.47 -8.17
C ASN A 273 9.66 14.81 -8.47
N ASP A 274 8.48 14.75 -9.09
CA ASP A 274 7.70 15.91 -9.54
C ASP A 274 6.22 15.78 -9.15
N TRP A 275 5.72 16.75 -8.39
CA TRP A 275 4.34 16.80 -7.94
C TRP A 275 3.35 17.12 -9.07
N GLU A 276 3.75 17.82 -10.14
CA GLU A 276 2.85 18.01 -11.28
C GLU A 276 2.60 16.71 -12.01
N SER A 277 3.64 15.91 -12.19
CA SER A 277 3.52 14.55 -12.73
C SER A 277 2.62 13.66 -11.84
N VAL A 278 2.73 13.77 -10.51
CA VAL A 278 1.82 13.11 -9.55
C VAL A 278 0.38 13.59 -9.71
N ARG A 279 0.14 14.90 -9.82
CA ARG A 279 -1.22 15.43 -10.05
C ARG A 279 -1.81 14.88 -11.34
N LYS A 280 -1.02 14.84 -12.43
CA LYS A 280 -1.44 14.30 -13.72
C LYS A 280 -1.85 12.83 -13.63
N VAL A 281 -1.09 11.98 -12.93
CA VAL A 281 -1.44 10.55 -12.82
C VAL A 281 -2.70 10.35 -11.97
N LEU A 282 -2.87 11.15 -10.92
CA LEU A 282 -4.05 11.09 -10.06
C LEU A 282 -5.29 11.60 -10.81
N ASP A 283 -5.18 12.69 -11.57
CA ASP A 283 -6.28 13.20 -12.40
C ASP A 283 -6.74 12.19 -13.41
N LEU A 284 -5.81 11.57 -14.13
CA LEU A 284 -6.14 10.52 -15.08
C LEU A 284 -6.86 9.35 -14.38
N ALA A 285 -6.40 8.95 -13.20
CA ALA A 285 -7.08 7.90 -12.44
C ALA A 285 -8.49 8.31 -12.01
N LEU A 286 -8.71 9.55 -11.58
CA LEU A 286 -10.04 10.07 -11.21
C LEU A 286 -10.98 10.11 -12.43
N ASP A 287 -10.49 10.60 -13.56
CA ASP A 287 -11.25 10.74 -14.80
C ASP A 287 -11.69 9.39 -15.37
N HIS A 288 -10.78 8.41 -15.40
CA HIS A 288 -11.11 7.06 -15.84
C HIS A 288 -12.08 6.35 -14.87
N TYR A 289 -11.97 6.59 -13.56
CA TYR A 289 -12.87 5.96 -12.60
C TYR A 289 -14.29 6.55 -12.66
N GLY A 290 -14.43 7.87 -12.80
CA GLY A 290 -15.69 8.50 -13.18
C GLY A 290 -16.75 8.67 -12.06
N ASP A 291 -16.77 7.80 -11.04
CA ASP A 291 -17.83 7.79 -10.01
C ASP A 291 -17.59 8.83 -8.90
N LYS A 292 -18.30 9.96 -9.00
CA LYS A 292 -18.29 11.07 -8.04
C LYS A 292 -18.59 10.65 -6.60
N LYS A 293 -19.48 9.67 -6.39
CA LYS A 293 -19.85 9.21 -5.04
C LYS A 293 -18.67 8.47 -4.40
N ILE A 294 -17.99 7.62 -5.16
CA ILE A 294 -16.79 6.93 -4.67
C ILE A 294 -15.66 7.91 -4.42
N ILE A 295 -15.39 8.81 -5.37
CA ILE A 295 -14.30 9.79 -5.28
C ILE A 295 -14.47 10.72 -4.07
N SER A 296 -15.70 11.15 -3.76
CA SER A 296 -15.96 11.98 -2.57
C SER A 296 -15.70 11.23 -1.26
N ILE A 297 -15.98 9.93 -1.21
CA ILE A 297 -15.69 9.07 -0.05
C ILE A 297 -14.19 8.83 0.10
N VAL A 298 -13.44 8.68 -0.99
CA VAL A 298 -11.97 8.60 -0.95
C VAL A 298 -11.39 9.82 -0.24
N ALA A 299 -11.75 11.04 -0.65
CA ALA A 299 -11.29 12.27 0.03
C ALA A 299 -11.65 12.27 1.53
N SER A 300 -12.84 11.80 1.89
CA SER A 300 -13.27 11.65 3.28
C SER A 300 -12.44 10.62 4.06
N TYR A 301 -12.03 9.52 3.43
CA TYR A 301 -11.13 8.54 4.05
C TYR A 301 -9.73 9.11 4.29
N VAL A 302 -9.18 9.82 3.31
CA VAL A 302 -7.85 10.44 3.46
C VAL A 302 -7.81 11.44 4.60
N ARG A 303 -8.80 12.33 4.69
CA ARG A 303 -8.92 13.29 5.81
C ARG A 303 -9.02 12.62 7.18
N ARG A 304 -9.68 11.46 7.24
CA ARG A 304 -9.80 10.67 8.48
C ARG A 304 -8.56 9.84 8.82
N GLY A 305 -7.48 9.97 8.04
CA GLY A 305 -6.22 9.27 8.27
C GLY A 305 -6.19 7.84 7.72
N ARG A 306 -7.10 7.47 6.82
CA ARG A 306 -6.94 6.23 6.04
C ARG A 306 -6.13 6.51 4.78
N LEU A 307 -5.28 5.60 4.34
CA LEU A 307 -4.76 4.40 5.03
C LEU A 307 -3.81 4.85 6.15
N THR A 308 -3.55 4.11 7.23
CA THR A 308 -2.54 4.58 8.21
C THR A 308 -1.13 4.58 7.60
N LEU A 309 -0.51 5.74 7.38
CA LEU A 309 0.81 5.96 6.77
C LEU A 309 1.79 6.63 7.75
N ALA A 310 3.07 6.72 7.38
CA ALA A 310 4.05 7.43 8.20
C ALA A 310 3.66 8.92 8.32
N ASN A 311 3.97 9.57 9.45
CA ASN A 311 3.73 10.99 9.70
C ASN A 311 2.25 11.45 9.75
N ASP A 312 1.29 10.53 9.68
CA ASP A 312 -0.15 10.83 9.74
C ASP A 312 -0.62 11.58 10.99
N ILE A 313 0.07 11.40 12.13
CA ILE A 313 -0.25 12.14 13.36
C ILE A 313 -0.14 13.64 13.10
N ALA A 314 0.95 14.09 12.46
CA ALA A 314 1.15 15.49 12.11
C ALA A 314 0.16 15.98 11.04
N PHE A 315 -0.18 15.13 10.06
CA PHE A 315 -1.21 15.43 9.06
C PHE A 315 -2.57 15.70 9.72
N ARG A 316 -3.02 14.83 10.63
CA ARG A 316 -4.32 14.96 11.32
C ARG A 316 -4.41 16.21 12.19
N ASP A 317 -3.32 16.54 12.87
CA ASP A 317 -3.24 17.73 13.72
C ASP A 317 -3.39 19.02 12.88
N GLY A 318 -2.83 19.03 11.66
CA GLY A 318 -2.98 20.13 10.69
C GLY A 318 -4.40 20.33 10.15
N PHE A 319 -5.24 19.29 10.14
CA PHE A 319 -6.66 19.37 9.74
C PHE A 319 -7.61 19.61 10.92
N GLY A 320 -7.11 19.87 12.13
CA GLY A 320 -7.95 20.16 13.30
C GLY A 320 -8.78 18.98 13.80
N PHE A 321 -8.36 17.73 13.49
CA PHE A 321 -9.04 16.51 13.95
C PHE A 321 -8.70 16.11 15.39
N ASP A 322 -7.96 16.95 16.11
CA ASP A 322 -7.80 16.77 17.55
C ASP A 322 -9.18 16.89 18.19
N ALA A 323 -9.53 15.92 19.02
CA ALA A 323 -10.83 15.84 19.64
C ALA A 323 -11.11 17.17 20.34
N SER A 324 -12.06 17.94 19.82
CA SER A 324 -12.63 19.06 20.53
C SER A 324 -13.15 18.54 21.88
N GLU A 325 -12.36 18.64 22.94
CA GLU A 325 -12.94 19.07 24.19
C GLU A 325 -13.49 20.46 23.86
N LYS A 326 -14.79 20.52 23.56
CA LYS A 326 -15.52 21.79 23.59
C LYS A 326 -15.18 22.43 24.92
N THR A 327 -14.40 23.51 24.88
CA THR A 327 -14.29 24.42 26.00
C THR A 327 -15.68 25.02 26.19
N ALA A 328 -16.44 24.47 27.13
CA ALA A 328 -17.51 25.23 27.76
C ALA A 328 -16.81 26.39 28.48
N GLU A 329 -17.01 27.61 28.00
CA GLU A 329 -16.57 28.81 28.70
C GLU A 329 -17.28 28.87 30.05
N VAL A 330 -16.53 28.59 31.12
CA VAL A 330 -16.91 28.93 32.48
C VAL A 330 -15.72 29.67 33.10
N GLY A 331 -15.82 31.00 33.08
CA GLY A 331 -15.12 31.92 33.98
C GLY A 331 -13.59 31.92 33.98
N ASN A 332 -13.00 32.95 33.37
CA ASN A 332 -11.76 33.67 33.73
C ASN A 332 -10.52 32.94 34.29
N ASN A 333 -10.36 31.64 34.09
CA ASN A 333 -9.11 30.92 34.34
C ASN A 333 -8.78 30.06 33.12
N ALA A 334 -8.04 30.65 32.17
CA ALA A 334 -7.52 29.94 31.01
C ALA A 334 -6.49 28.88 31.46
N ILE A 335 -6.95 27.67 31.73
CA ILE A 335 -6.10 26.48 31.76
C ILE A 335 -5.87 26.10 30.29
N THR A 336 -4.70 26.43 29.75
CA THR A 336 -4.23 25.83 28.49
C THR A 336 -4.08 24.34 28.69
N LYS A 337 -5.13 23.56 28.39
CA LYS A 337 -5.00 22.11 28.26
C LYS A 337 -4.15 21.84 27.04
N LYS A 338 -2.90 21.39 27.27
CA LYS A 338 -2.08 20.78 26.23
C LYS A 338 -2.91 19.69 25.54
N PRO A 339 -2.87 19.60 24.19
CA PRO A 339 -3.54 18.52 23.48
C PRO A 339 -3.14 17.18 24.12
N ALA A 340 -4.15 16.36 24.41
CA ALA A 340 -3.97 15.12 25.13
C ALA A 340 -2.85 14.32 24.46
N SER A 341 -1.72 14.15 25.17
CA SER A 341 -0.55 13.50 24.62
C SER A 341 -0.97 12.17 24.00
N THR A 342 -0.86 12.05 22.68
CA THR A 342 -1.13 10.80 21.96
C THR A 342 -0.43 9.68 22.71
N SER A 343 -1.21 8.75 23.27
CA SER A 343 -0.68 7.77 24.22
C SER A 343 0.52 7.05 23.60
N ARG A 344 1.54 6.71 24.41
CA ARG A 344 2.70 5.93 23.92
C ARG A 344 2.25 4.67 23.14
N THR A 345 1.16 4.05 23.60
CA THR A 345 0.49 2.91 22.97
C THR A 345 -0.05 3.23 21.58
N TYR A 346 -0.74 4.37 21.41
CA TYR A 346 -1.25 4.82 20.11
C TYR A 346 -0.10 5.05 19.12
N ARG A 347 0.98 5.73 19.55
CA ARG A 347 2.17 5.97 18.72
C ARG A 347 2.85 4.67 18.27
N LEU A 348 3.01 3.71 19.18
CA LEU A 348 3.58 2.39 18.85
C LEU A 348 2.71 1.61 17.87
N SER A 349 1.39 1.55 18.10
CA SER A 349 0.48 0.86 17.16
C SER A 349 0.50 1.52 15.77
N HIS A 350 0.54 2.85 15.73
CA HIS A 350 0.62 3.61 14.50
C HIS A 350 1.92 3.36 13.72
N GLN A 351 3.06 3.23 14.42
CA GLN A 351 4.34 2.87 13.79
C GLN A 351 4.27 1.50 13.12
N VAL A 352 3.62 0.51 13.75
CA VAL A 352 3.46 -0.83 13.17
C VAL A 352 2.53 -0.80 11.95
N PHE A 353 1.38 -0.12 12.03
CA PHE A 353 0.45 -0.03 10.89
C PHE A 353 1.04 0.76 9.72
N SER A 354 1.72 1.88 10.02
CA SER A 354 2.42 2.65 8.99
C SER A 354 3.52 1.84 8.34
N ALA A 355 4.27 1.01 9.08
CA ALA A 355 5.28 0.12 8.51
C ALA A 355 4.65 -0.94 7.59
N HIS A 356 3.53 -1.54 8.00
CA HIS A 356 2.76 -2.47 7.17
C HIS A 356 2.28 -1.82 5.87
N ASN A 357 1.59 -0.68 5.94
CA ASN A 357 1.11 0.03 4.76
C ASN A 357 2.26 0.59 3.90
N THR A 358 3.38 0.97 4.51
CA THR A 358 4.60 1.36 3.79
C THR A 358 5.12 0.22 2.93
N GLN A 359 5.14 -0.99 3.46
CA GLN A 359 5.56 -2.16 2.71
C GLN A 359 4.55 -2.55 1.63
N ARG A 360 3.27 -2.63 2.00
CA ARG A 360 2.16 -3.01 1.12
C ARG A 360 2.00 -2.07 -0.09
N LEU A 361 2.10 -0.77 0.14
CA LEU A 361 1.94 0.25 -0.91
C LEU A 361 3.27 0.68 -1.53
N THR A 362 4.40 0.12 -1.06
CA THR A 362 5.75 0.65 -1.36
C THR A 362 5.86 2.16 -1.11
N ALA A 363 5.25 2.63 -0.02
CA ALA A 363 5.16 4.04 0.30
C ALA A 363 6.54 4.65 0.61
N ASP A 364 6.75 5.89 0.19
CA ASP A 364 7.87 6.69 0.68
C ASP A 364 7.42 7.51 1.91
N PRO A 365 7.92 7.22 3.12
CA PRO A 365 7.49 7.91 4.33
C PRO A 365 7.80 9.41 4.32
N ARG A 366 8.68 9.89 3.43
CA ARG A 366 9.05 11.30 3.31
C ARG A 366 7.97 12.15 2.65
N ILE A 367 7.08 11.53 1.88
CA ILE A 367 6.09 12.26 1.05
C ILE A 367 4.64 11.97 1.43
N THR A 368 4.39 11.15 2.46
CA THR A 368 3.04 10.68 2.84
C THR A 368 2.06 11.83 3.08
N THR A 369 2.45 12.83 3.88
CA THR A 369 1.64 14.02 4.18
C THR A 369 1.27 14.77 2.90
N GLU A 370 2.24 15.01 2.03
CA GLU A 370 2.03 15.78 0.80
C GLU A 370 1.16 15.01 -0.20
N LEU A 371 1.43 13.71 -0.39
CA LEU A 371 0.60 12.88 -1.27
C LEU A 371 -0.86 12.85 -0.82
N ARG A 372 -1.12 12.82 0.49
CA ARG A 372 -2.49 12.91 1.02
C ARG A 372 -3.17 14.23 0.68
N ASN A 373 -2.46 15.35 0.86
CA ASN A 373 -2.98 16.67 0.51
C ASN A 373 -3.36 16.69 -0.97
N VAL A 374 -2.45 16.24 -1.83
CA VAL A 374 -2.68 16.15 -3.27
C VAL A 374 -3.89 15.25 -3.59
N VAL A 375 -4.00 14.06 -3.00
CA VAL A 375 -5.16 13.17 -3.22
C VAL A 375 -6.46 13.84 -2.81
N VAL A 376 -6.51 14.47 -1.62
CA VAL A 376 -7.70 15.20 -1.15
C VAL A 376 -8.06 16.33 -2.11
N ASP A 377 -7.08 17.13 -2.51
CA ASP A 377 -7.28 18.28 -3.39
C ASP A 377 -7.78 17.83 -4.76
N ARG A 378 -7.16 16.82 -5.37
CA ARG A 378 -7.58 16.29 -6.67
C ARG A 378 -8.98 15.70 -6.62
N CYS A 379 -9.31 14.91 -5.60
CA CYS A 379 -10.67 14.39 -5.43
C CYS A 379 -11.70 15.52 -5.25
N ASN A 380 -11.41 16.58 -4.48
CA ASN A 380 -12.35 17.70 -4.33
C ASN A 380 -12.52 18.47 -5.64
N ASN A 381 -11.43 18.72 -6.37
CA ASN A 381 -11.47 19.43 -7.64
C ASN A 381 -12.30 18.66 -8.68
N TYR A 382 -12.11 17.34 -8.76
CA TYR A 382 -12.95 16.48 -9.60
C TYR A 382 -14.44 16.54 -9.21
N VAL A 383 -14.74 16.47 -7.91
CA VAL A 383 -16.13 16.54 -7.43
C VAL A 383 -16.77 17.90 -7.73
N ARG A 384 -16.01 19.00 -7.61
CA ARG A 384 -16.47 20.37 -7.92
C ARG A 384 -16.70 20.58 -9.41
N SER A 385 -15.75 20.17 -10.26
CA SER A 385 -15.89 20.28 -11.72
C SER A 385 -17.12 19.52 -12.23
N MET A 386 -17.41 18.36 -11.66
CA MET A 386 -18.61 17.57 -11.95
C MET A 386 -19.90 18.10 -11.31
N SER A 387 -19.83 19.16 -10.48
CA SER A 387 -21.00 19.81 -9.87
C SER A 387 -21.39 21.10 -10.57
N GLY A 388 -20.59 21.60 -11.52
CA GLY A 388 -20.80 22.90 -12.15
C GLY A 388 -20.52 24.09 -11.22
N GLU A 389 -19.83 23.87 -10.09
CA GLU A 389 -19.35 24.96 -9.23
C GLU A 389 -18.09 25.56 -9.88
N GLU A 390 -18.18 26.79 -10.40
CA GLU A 390 -17.05 27.50 -10.99
C GLU A 390 -15.92 27.71 -9.96
N ILE A 391 -14.68 27.43 -10.40
CA ILE A 391 -13.47 27.68 -9.61
C ILE A 391 -13.16 29.17 -9.72
N SER A 392 -13.57 29.97 -8.74
CA SER A 392 -13.01 31.31 -8.53
C SER A 392 -11.60 31.15 -7.97
N GLY A 393 -10.59 31.39 -8.83
CA GLY A 393 -9.16 31.35 -8.48
C GLY A 393 -8.72 32.48 -7.56
#